data_AF-A0A833T723-F1
#
_entry.id   AF-A0A833T723-F1
#
_cell.length_a   1.000
_cell.length_b   1.000
_cell.length_c   1.000
_cell.angle_alpha   90.00
_cell.angle_beta   90.00
_cell.angle_gamma   90.00
#
_symmetry.space_group_name_H-M   'P 1'
#
loop_
_entity.id
_entity.type
_entity.pdbx_description
1 polymer ?
#
loop_
_entity_poly.entity_id
_entity_poly.type
_entity_poly.pdbx_seq_one_letter_code
_entity_poly.pdbx_strand_id
1 'polypeptide(L)'
;MSSEEIGKKADLGPEFQRVLPEAQAVAASGDVERACEILLTLEKQARLANDVATLKEAVGSILTLCAQHKRWELLKDHVALLAKRRAQKSGAITVLVQRAMEFLAETPSDAVKMELINALRTVAEGKIFLEKERATLTQMLSRMKEARGEIDEAATILQEVHVETYGAMTKLEKTEYILEQVRLTLAKKDYVRANILAKKILRRTLEEKNFQECKLKFYHLMIEYDTHENNTLELCRHWMAIFNTEMVKEKEEIWKKALEHATIFVVLSAYSNLQHDLLQNLAREKLAEKLPDFAAVLKKFTTREIIAFPMEQDAVLKSHPIFNHAERGAEWWKSLHTRVVEHNIRVVAEHYDRIRLPHLAKMIGLAEDLTESSISTLVSDESIYAKIDRPAKLVSFHRPLSPEEHLSNWSADISQLLRLVETTCHLVNKENMIHKI
;
A
#
# COMPACT_ATOMS: atom_id res chain seq x y z
N MET A 1 -15.37 -17.27 -56.41
CA MET A 1 -16.06 -18.37 -55.69
C MET A 1 -17.15 -17.74 -54.84
N SER A 2 -18.38 -18.20 -55.03
CA SER A 2 -19.62 -17.64 -54.50
C SER A 2 -19.66 -17.73 -52.97
N SER A 3 -20.32 -16.76 -52.36
CA SER A 3 -20.52 -16.55 -50.92
C SER A 3 -21.32 -17.64 -50.20
N GLU A 4 -21.63 -18.77 -50.85
CA GLU A 4 -22.46 -19.85 -50.30
C GLU A 4 -21.66 -21.07 -49.78
N GLU A 5 -20.35 -21.16 -50.01
CA GLU A 5 -19.52 -22.27 -49.49
C GLU A 5 -18.94 -22.03 -48.08
N ILE A 6 -19.24 -20.89 -47.45
CA ILE A 6 -18.64 -20.46 -46.16
C ILE A 6 -19.24 -21.22 -44.94
N GLY A 7 -20.18 -22.16 -45.18
CA GLY A 7 -21.04 -22.74 -44.14
C GLY A 7 -20.85 -24.21 -43.79
N LYS A 8 -19.95 -24.97 -44.42
CA LYS A 8 -19.71 -26.37 -44.01
C LYS A 8 -18.56 -26.43 -43.00
N LYS A 9 -18.90 -26.72 -41.73
CA LYS A 9 -17.93 -27.23 -40.74
C LYS A 9 -17.36 -28.54 -41.29
N ALA A 10 -16.21 -28.47 -41.94
CA ALA A 10 -15.45 -29.65 -42.34
C ALA A 10 -14.47 -29.97 -41.21
N ASP A 11 -14.56 -31.18 -40.67
CA ASP A 11 -13.62 -31.68 -39.68
C ASP A 11 -12.34 -32.10 -40.41
N LEU A 12 -11.28 -31.31 -40.24
CA LEU A 12 -9.98 -31.53 -40.86
C LEU A 12 -9.04 -32.32 -39.94
N GLY A 13 -9.54 -32.83 -38.80
CA GLY A 13 -8.81 -33.65 -37.83
C GLY A 13 -8.02 -34.80 -38.47
N PRO A 14 -8.60 -35.61 -39.38
CA PRO A 14 -7.87 -36.71 -40.01
C PRO A 14 -6.80 -36.24 -41.00
N GLU A 15 -6.97 -35.08 -41.64
CA GLU A 15 -5.93 -34.50 -42.50
C GLU A 15 -4.78 -33.94 -41.65
N PHE A 16 -5.09 -33.32 -40.52
CA PHE A 16 -4.08 -32.85 -39.57
C PHE A 16 -3.22 -34.00 -39.03
N GLN A 17 -3.84 -35.13 -38.65
CA GLN A 17 -3.12 -36.32 -38.18
C GLN A 17 -2.21 -36.95 -39.25
N ARG A 18 -2.50 -36.75 -40.54
CA ARG A 18 -1.66 -37.19 -41.66
C ARG A 18 -0.52 -36.23 -41.97
N VAL A 19 -0.82 -34.93 -41.95
CA VAL A 19 0.13 -33.87 -42.33
C VAL A 19 1.14 -33.57 -41.23
N LEU A 20 0.78 -33.80 -39.95
CA LEU A 20 1.68 -33.58 -38.82
C LEU A 20 2.96 -34.44 -38.85
N PRO A 21 2.93 -35.76 -39.08
CA PRO A 21 4.14 -36.56 -39.22
C PRO A 21 4.94 -36.23 -40.48
N GLU A 22 4.28 -35.84 -41.58
CA GLU A 22 4.97 -35.37 -42.79
C GLU A 22 5.74 -34.07 -42.52
N ALA A 23 5.11 -33.10 -41.86
CA ALA A 23 5.76 -31.86 -41.45
C ALA A 23 6.90 -32.10 -40.45
N GLN A 24 6.75 -33.03 -39.51
CA GLN A 24 7.81 -33.41 -38.58
C GLN A 24 8.99 -34.08 -39.29
N ALA A 25 8.74 -34.95 -40.27
CA ALA A 25 9.78 -35.59 -41.05
C ALA A 25 10.57 -34.57 -41.90
N VAL A 26 9.88 -33.60 -42.50
CA VAL A 26 10.51 -32.52 -43.29
C VAL A 26 11.31 -31.57 -42.37
N ALA A 27 10.81 -31.29 -41.18
CA ALA A 27 11.54 -30.51 -40.18
C ALA A 27 12.81 -31.25 -39.71
N ALA A 28 12.71 -32.57 -39.51
CA ALA A 28 13.86 -33.41 -39.16
C ALA A 28 14.94 -33.48 -40.25
N SER A 29 14.57 -33.32 -41.54
CA SER A 29 15.54 -33.19 -42.64
C SER A 29 16.25 -31.84 -42.71
N GLY A 30 15.91 -30.88 -41.85
CA GLY A 30 16.58 -29.57 -41.75
C GLY A 30 15.80 -28.40 -42.37
N ASP A 31 14.75 -28.67 -43.14
CA ASP A 31 13.93 -27.68 -43.86
C ASP A 31 12.69 -27.28 -43.03
N VAL A 32 12.94 -26.56 -41.93
CA VAL A 32 11.88 -26.11 -41.00
C VAL A 32 10.88 -25.16 -41.68
N GLU A 33 11.33 -24.31 -42.60
CA GLU A 33 10.48 -23.37 -43.34
C GLU A 33 9.42 -24.10 -44.17
N ARG A 34 9.83 -25.17 -44.86
CA ARG A 34 8.94 -25.97 -45.71
C ARG A 34 7.92 -26.75 -44.88
N ALA A 35 8.33 -27.25 -43.70
CA ALA A 35 7.42 -27.86 -42.74
C ALA A 35 6.38 -26.85 -42.22
N CYS A 36 6.79 -25.61 -41.94
CA CYS A 36 5.89 -24.53 -41.55
C CYS A 36 4.94 -24.14 -42.68
N GLU A 37 5.38 -24.09 -43.94
CA GLU A 37 4.52 -23.81 -45.09
C GLU A 37 3.40 -24.85 -45.25
N ILE A 38 3.73 -26.14 -45.12
CA ILE A 38 2.75 -27.23 -45.17
C ILE A 38 1.67 -27.00 -44.09
N LEU A 39 2.09 -26.73 -42.85
CA LEU A 39 1.13 -26.46 -41.76
C LEU A 39 0.37 -25.14 -41.94
N LEU A 40 0.96 -24.12 -42.58
CA LEU A 40 0.28 -22.86 -42.90
C LEU A 40 -0.80 -23.03 -43.98
N THR A 41 -0.67 -24.00 -44.89
CA THR A 41 -1.72 -24.35 -45.84
C THR A 41 -2.90 -25.02 -45.14
N LEU A 42 -2.62 -25.94 -44.21
CA LEU A 42 -3.64 -26.59 -43.39
C LEU A 42 -4.33 -25.60 -42.44
N GLU A 43 -3.57 -24.68 -41.84
CA GLU A 43 -4.11 -23.55 -41.05
C GLU A 43 -5.09 -22.72 -41.88
N LYS A 44 -4.74 -22.41 -43.14
CA LYS A 44 -5.61 -21.65 -44.04
C LYS A 44 -6.90 -22.40 -44.35
N GLN A 45 -6.82 -23.72 -44.60
CA GLN A 45 -7.98 -24.57 -44.85
C GLN A 45 -8.90 -24.66 -43.61
N ALA A 46 -8.33 -24.96 -42.44
CA ALA A 46 -9.05 -25.03 -41.17
C ALA A 46 -9.75 -23.72 -40.80
N ARG A 47 -9.07 -22.59 -41.03
CA ARG A 47 -9.64 -21.25 -40.82
C ARG A 47 -10.83 -20.96 -41.74
N LEU A 48 -10.74 -21.32 -43.02
CA LEU A 48 -11.83 -21.14 -43.99
C LEU A 48 -13.00 -22.09 -43.71
N ALA A 49 -12.72 -23.30 -43.24
CA ALA A 49 -13.71 -24.32 -42.88
C ALA A 49 -14.39 -24.10 -41.51
N ASN A 50 -14.02 -23.05 -40.77
CA ASN A 50 -14.49 -22.77 -39.40
C ASN A 50 -14.23 -23.91 -38.38
N ASP A 51 -13.21 -24.74 -38.61
CA ASP A 51 -12.79 -25.78 -37.67
C ASP A 51 -11.79 -25.19 -36.66
N VAL A 52 -12.29 -24.93 -35.45
CA VAL A 52 -11.50 -24.28 -34.39
C VAL A 52 -10.55 -25.27 -33.71
N ALA A 53 -10.86 -26.57 -33.71
CA ALA A 53 -10.05 -27.59 -33.02
C ALA A 53 -8.74 -27.81 -33.78
N THR A 54 -8.82 -28.15 -35.06
CA THR A 54 -7.65 -28.34 -35.93
C THR A 54 -6.85 -27.07 -36.11
N LEU A 55 -7.52 -25.90 -36.16
CA LEU A 55 -6.84 -24.62 -36.24
C LEU A 55 -5.93 -24.38 -35.02
N LYS A 56 -6.39 -24.72 -33.81
CA LYS A 56 -5.59 -24.59 -32.58
C LYS A 56 -4.39 -25.54 -32.61
N GLU A 57 -4.60 -26.78 -33.02
CA GLU A 57 -3.53 -27.78 -33.07
C GLU A 57 -2.49 -27.48 -34.16
N ALA A 58 -2.93 -27.02 -35.33
CA ALA A 58 -2.05 -26.59 -36.41
C ALA A 58 -1.16 -25.41 -35.99
N VAL A 59 -1.77 -24.38 -35.38
CA VAL A 59 -1.03 -23.21 -34.87
C VAL A 59 -0.06 -23.61 -33.75
N GLY A 60 -0.49 -24.45 -32.81
CA GLY A 60 0.38 -24.96 -31.74
C GLY A 60 1.55 -25.81 -32.26
N SER A 61 1.32 -26.59 -33.33
CA SER A 61 2.34 -27.45 -33.95
C SER A 61 3.38 -26.64 -34.71
N ILE A 62 2.97 -25.59 -35.44
CA ILE A 62 3.90 -24.65 -36.09
C ILE A 62 4.88 -24.07 -35.08
N LEU A 63 4.36 -23.58 -33.94
CA LEU A 63 5.21 -23.02 -32.88
C LEU A 63 6.12 -24.07 -32.24
N THR A 64 5.60 -25.28 -32.01
CA THR A 64 6.37 -26.36 -31.39
C THR A 64 7.54 -26.78 -32.29
N LEU A 65 7.34 -26.87 -33.61
CA LEU A 65 8.41 -27.16 -34.57
C LEU A 65 9.48 -26.05 -34.58
N CYS A 66 9.07 -24.79 -34.55
CA CYS A 66 10.01 -23.66 -34.50
C CYS A 66 10.86 -23.69 -33.21
N ALA A 67 10.24 -24.03 -32.07
CA ALA A 67 10.92 -24.15 -30.79
C ALA A 67 11.89 -25.34 -30.74
N GLN A 68 11.47 -26.52 -31.22
CA GLN A 68 12.29 -27.74 -31.25
C GLN A 68 13.58 -27.56 -32.06
N HIS A 69 13.50 -26.86 -33.19
CA HIS A 69 14.66 -26.57 -34.04
C HIS A 69 15.41 -25.29 -33.64
N LYS A 70 15.08 -24.66 -32.51
CA LYS A 70 15.71 -23.45 -31.96
C LYS A 70 15.73 -22.25 -32.93
N ARG A 71 14.75 -22.15 -33.84
CA ARG A 71 14.61 -21.05 -34.81
C ARG A 71 13.69 -19.96 -34.27
N TRP A 72 14.20 -19.16 -33.33
CA TRP A 72 13.41 -18.16 -32.61
C TRP A 72 12.98 -16.95 -33.45
N GLU A 73 13.78 -16.52 -34.43
CA GLU A 73 13.40 -15.47 -35.39
C GLU A 73 12.18 -15.89 -36.21
N LEU A 74 12.20 -17.12 -36.72
CA LEU A 74 11.09 -17.69 -37.48
C LEU A 74 9.82 -17.77 -36.62
N LEU A 75 9.97 -18.13 -35.35
CA LEU A 75 8.87 -18.16 -34.39
C LEU A 75 8.25 -16.77 -34.20
N LYS A 76 9.07 -15.72 -34.04
CA LYS A 76 8.64 -14.33 -33.92
C LYS A 76 7.83 -13.89 -35.14
N ASP A 77 8.33 -14.17 -36.33
CA ASP A 77 7.69 -13.81 -37.59
C ASP A 77 6.35 -14.56 -37.77
N HIS A 78 6.31 -15.86 -37.44
CA HIS A 78 5.07 -16.63 -37.49
C HIS A 78 4.04 -16.18 -36.47
N VAL A 79 4.46 -15.79 -35.25
CA VAL A 79 3.56 -15.19 -34.24
C VAL A 79 2.93 -13.91 -34.78
N ALA A 80 3.73 -12.99 -35.34
CA ALA A 80 3.23 -11.76 -35.92
C ALA A 80 2.32 -12.00 -37.15
N LEU A 81 2.68 -12.95 -38.00
CA LEU A 81 1.96 -13.29 -39.22
C LEU A 81 0.60 -13.92 -38.89
N LEU A 82 0.55 -14.93 -38.03
CA LEU A 82 -0.69 -15.61 -37.63
C LEU A 82 -1.63 -14.67 -36.87
N ALA A 83 -1.09 -13.73 -36.10
CA ALA A 83 -1.88 -12.72 -35.40
C ALA A 83 -2.50 -11.66 -36.32
N LYS A 84 -1.84 -11.32 -37.44
CA LYS A 84 -2.31 -10.32 -38.43
C LYS A 84 -3.22 -10.90 -39.52
N ARG A 85 -3.35 -12.22 -39.62
CA ARG A 85 -4.18 -12.87 -40.64
C ARG A 85 -5.65 -12.46 -40.51
N ARG A 86 -6.25 -12.03 -41.63
CA ARG A 86 -7.67 -11.63 -41.70
C ARG A 86 -8.57 -12.80 -41.27
N ALA A 87 -9.57 -12.54 -40.42
CA ALA A 87 -10.53 -13.55 -39.93
C ALA A 87 -9.93 -14.70 -39.10
N GLN A 88 -8.78 -14.48 -38.44
CA GLN A 88 -8.28 -15.42 -37.45
C GLN A 88 -9.26 -15.56 -36.27
N LYS A 89 -9.51 -16.78 -35.81
CA LYS A 89 -10.37 -17.02 -34.65
C LYS A 89 -9.63 -16.67 -33.36
N SER A 90 -10.32 -16.02 -32.43
CA SER A 90 -9.75 -15.62 -31.12
C SER A 90 -9.12 -16.78 -30.37
N GLY A 91 -9.79 -17.94 -30.34
CA GLY A 91 -9.27 -19.14 -29.68
C GLY A 91 -7.95 -19.68 -30.25
N ALA A 92 -7.65 -19.44 -31.52
CA ALA A 92 -6.35 -19.82 -32.11
C ALA A 92 -5.25 -18.83 -31.71
N ILE A 93 -5.57 -17.54 -31.59
CA ILE A 93 -4.64 -16.51 -31.09
C ILE A 93 -4.33 -16.75 -29.60
N THR A 94 -5.30 -17.19 -28.80
CA THR A 94 -5.07 -17.60 -27.40
C THR A 94 -4.07 -18.73 -27.29
N VAL A 95 -4.25 -19.82 -28.06
CA VAL A 95 -3.31 -20.94 -28.08
C VAL A 95 -1.94 -20.51 -28.60
N LEU A 96 -1.88 -19.64 -29.61
CA LEU A 96 -0.64 -19.07 -30.13
C LEU A 96 0.17 -18.40 -29.00
N VAL A 97 -0.45 -17.51 -28.23
CA VAL A 97 0.23 -16.76 -27.16
C VAL A 97 0.59 -17.67 -25.99
N GLN A 98 -0.33 -18.52 -25.53
CA GLN A 98 -0.08 -19.43 -24.42
C GLN A 98 1.06 -20.42 -24.70
N ARG A 99 1.08 -21.01 -25.90
CA ARG A 99 2.13 -21.94 -26.31
C ARG A 99 3.47 -21.22 -26.49
N ALA A 100 3.47 -20.01 -27.05
CA ALA A 100 4.68 -19.20 -27.14
C ALA A 100 5.23 -18.79 -25.75
N MET A 101 4.35 -18.57 -24.76
CA MET A 101 4.76 -18.29 -23.39
C MET A 101 5.45 -19.48 -22.71
N GLU A 102 5.02 -20.70 -22.96
CA GLU A 102 5.67 -21.91 -22.43
C GLU A 102 7.12 -22.02 -22.94
N PHE A 103 7.34 -21.71 -24.22
CA PHE A 103 8.68 -21.74 -24.81
C PHE A 103 9.61 -20.63 -24.32
N LEU A 104 9.11 -19.59 -23.63
CA LEU A 104 9.97 -18.56 -23.03
C LEU A 104 10.94 -19.13 -21.99
N ALA A 105 10.60 -20.24 -21.35
CA ALA A 105 11.47 -20.92 -20.39
C ALA A 105 12.68 -21.62 -21.06
N GLU A 106 12.51 -22.08 -22.31
CA GLU A 106 13.51 -22.85 -23.06
C GLU A 106 14.44 -21.97 -23.92
N THR A 107 14.24 -20.65 -23.88
CA THR A 107 15.05 -19.71 -24.68
C THR A 107 16.52 -19.68 -24.21
N PRO A 108 17.49 -19.70 -25.14
CA PRO A 108 18.92 -19.81 -24.80
C PRO A 108 19.58 -18.48 -24.39
N SER A 109 18.95 -17.33 -24.66
CA SER A 109 19.51 -16.00 -24.38
C SER A 109 18.45 -15.00 -23.96
N ASP A 110 18.78 -14.16 -22.98
CA ASP A 110 17.92 -13.09 -22.47
C ASP A 110 17.55 -12.04 -23.53
N ALA A 111 18.38 -11.87 -24.58
CA ALA A 111 18.07 -10.95 -25.67
C ALA A 111 16.91 -11.46 -26.54
N VAL A 112 16.98 -12.73 -26.95
CA VAL A 112 15.94 -13.39 -27.75
C VAL A 112 14.63 -13.48 -26.98
N LYS A 113 14.71 -13.72 -25.66
CA LYS A 113 13.55 -13.71 -24.76
C LYS A 113 12.85 -12.35 -24.73
N MET A 114 13.60 -11.24 -24.65
CA MET A 114 13.03 -9.89 -24.68
C MET A 114 12.35 -9.57 -26.01
N GLU A 115 12.96 -9.96 -27.14
CA GLU A 115 12.36 -9.76 -28.47
C GLU A 115 11.04 -10.52 -28.62
N LEU A 116 11.02 -11.79 -28.19
CA LEU A 116 9.81 -12.60 -28.25
C LEU A 116 8.71 -12.04 -27.34
N ILE A 117 9.05 -11.59 -26.12
CA ILE A 117 8.09 -10.94 -25.22
C ILE A 117 7.53 -9.66 -25.84
N ASN A 118 8.37 -8.82 -26.45
CA ASN A 118 7.91 -7.61 -27.14
C ASN A 118 6.95 -7.96 -28.29
N ALA A 119 7.27 -8.97 -29.11
CA ALA A 119 6.39 -9.43 -30.17
C ALA A 119 5.04 -9.92 -29.62
N LEU A 120 5.04 -10.75 -28.58
CA LEU A 120 3.82 -11.24 -27.93
C LEU A 120 3.00 -10.09 -27.31
N ARG A 121 3.66 -9.08 -26.73
CA ARG A 121 3.00 -7.90 -26.16
C ARG A 121 2.29 -7.09 -27.24
N THR A 122 2.91 -6.87 -28.40
CA THR A 122 2.25 -6.19 -29.54
C THR A 122 1.07 -6.99 -30.08
N VAL A 123 1.15 -8.33 -30.07
CA VAL A 123 0.05 -9.20 -30.51
C VAL A 123 -1.13 -9.17 -29.53
N ALA A 124 -0.86 -9.07 -28.23
CA ALA A 124 -1.88 -9.03 -27.18
C ALA A 124 -2.52 -7.64 -27.00
N GLU A 125 -1.93 -6.60 -27.57
CA GLU A 125 -2.46 -5.24 -27.49
C GLU A 125 -3.85 -5.11 -28.14
N GLY A 126 -4.80 -4.51 -27.41
CA GLY A 126 -6.18 -4.31 -27.86
C GLY A 126 -7.08 -5.55 -27.85
N LYS A 127 -6.59 -6.71 -27.41
CA LYS A 127 -7.37 -7.97 -27.35
C LYS A 127 -7.79 -8.30 -25.92
N ILE A 128 -9.06 -8.09 -25.61
CA ILE A 128 -9.66 -8.28 -24.27
C ILE A 128 -9.43 -9.71 -23.73
N PHE A 129 -9.46 -10.71 -24.59
CA PHE A 129 -9.29 -12.12 -24.21
C PHE A 129 -7.83 -12.54 -23.94
N LEU A 130 -6.85 -11.63 -24.09
CA LEU A 130 -5.42 -11.86 -23.81
C LEU A 130 -4.87 -10.92 -22.73
N GLU A 131 -5.75 -10.26 -21.97
CA GLU A 131 -5.35 -9.28 -20.96
C GLU A 131 -4.48 -9.90 -19.86
N LYS A 132 -4.78 -11.14 -19.45
CA LYS A 132 -4.00 -11.86 -18.43
C LYS A 132 -2.60 -12.21 -18.93
N GLU A 133 -2.52 -12.75 -20.15
CA GLU A 133 -1.26 -13.07 -20.82
C GLU A 133 -0.44 -11.81 -21.06
N ARG A 134 -1.07 -10.68 -21.42
CA ARG A 134 -0.38 -9.39 -21.58
C ARG A 134 0.23 -8.91 -20.26
N ALA A 135 -0.53 -8.97 -19.17
CA ALA A 135 -0.06 -8.53 -17.85
C ALA A 135 1.15 -9.37 -17.39
N THR A 136 1.07 -10.70 -17.51
CA THR A 136 2.17 -11.61 -17.14
C THR A 136 3.42 -11.39 -17.98
N LEU A 137 3.29 -11.25 -19.31
CA LEU A 137 4.39 -10.92 -20.21
C LEU A 137 5.06 -9.58 -19.84
N THR A 138 4.25 -8.58 -19.50
CA THR A 138 4.75 -7.26 -19.09
C THR A 138 5.49 -7.32 -17.75
N GLN A 139 5.00 -8.11 -16.81
CA GLN A 139 5.66 -8.35 -15.52
C GLN A 139 7.01 -9.06 -15.70
N MET A 140 7.07 -10.07 -16.59
CA MET A 140 8.33 -10.75 -16.93
C MET A 140 9.34 -9.80 -17.57
N LEU A 141 8.89 -8.96 -18.51
CA LEU A 141 9.74 -7.96 -19.17
C LEU A 141 10.30 -6.96 -18.15
N SER A 142 9.45 -6.47 -17.24
CA SER A 142 9.84 -5.55 -16.19
C SER A 142 10.91 -6.14 -15.27
N ARG A 143 10.74 -7.39 -14.82
CA ARG A 143 11.75 -8.11 -14.01
C ARG A 143 13.09 -8.29 -14.74
N MET A 144 13.05 -8.56 -16.04
CA MET A 144 14.28 -8.69 -16.84
C MET A 144 15.02 -7.35 -16.97
N LYS A 145 14.30 -6.24 -17.18
CA LYS A 145 14.91 -4.90 -17.20
C LYS A 145 15.44 -4.48 -15.84
N GLU A 146 14.73 -4.81 -14.77
CA GLU A 146 15.20 -4.60 -13.41
C GLU A 146 16.50 -5.36 -13.12
N ALA A 147 16.62 -6.62 -13.55
CA ALA A 147 17.85 -7.40 -13.43
C ALA A 147 19.04 -6.79 -14.19
N ARG A 148 18.78 -5.98 -15.22
CA ARG A 148 19.80 -5.21 -15.97
C ARG A 148 20.11 -3.85 -15.34
N GLY A 149 19.41 -3.47 -14.27
CA GLY A 149 19.54 -2.16 -13.61
C GLY A 149 18.72 -1.03 -14.26
N GLU A 150 17.92 -1.32 -15.28
CA GLU A 150 17.10 -0.34 -16.01
C GLU A 150 15.74 -0.11 -15.30
N ILE A 151 15.78 0.39 -14.06
CA ILE A 151 14.59 0.55 -13.20
C ILE A 151 13.57 1.53 -13.81
N ASP A 152 14.06 2.61 -14.44
CA ASP A 152 13.21 3.63 -15.07
C ASP A 152 12.33 3.08 -16.19
N GLU A 153 12.94 2.27 -17.06
CA GLU A 153 12.25 1.64 -18.17
C GLU A 153 11.31 0.54 -17.67
N ALA A 154 11.76 -0.25 -16.67
CA ALA A 154 10.97 -1.29 -16.04
C ALA A 154 9.68 -0.72 -15.40
N ALA A 155 9.78 0.42 -14.70
CA ALA A 155 8.65 1.11 -14.09
C ALA A 155 7.68 1.66 -15.15
N THR A 156 8.20 2.26 -16.22
CA THR A 156 7.39 2.83 -17.29
C THR A 156 6.60 1.76 -18.03
N ILE A 157 7.25 0.65 -18.38
CA ILE A 157 6.63 -0.51 -19.04
C ILE A 157 5.53 -1.12 -18.18
N LEU A 158 5.78 -1.29 -16.87
CA LEU A 158 4.80 -1.90 -15.98
C LEU A 158 3.56 -1.00 -15.81
N GLN A 159 3.72 0.33 -15.89
CA GLN A 159 2.65 1.33 -15.80
C GLN A 159 1.75 1.42 -17.04
N GLU A 160 2.23 1.03 -18.22
CA GLU A 160 1.43 1.00 -19.47
C GLU A 160 0.18 0.11 -19.35
N VAL A 161 0.25 -0.90 -18.48
CA VAL A 161 -0.83 -1.88 -18.27
C VAL A 161 -1.66 -1.47 -17.05
N HIS A 162 -2.89 -1.03 -17.31
CA HIS A 162 -3.87 -0.71 -16.27
C HIS A 162 -4.69 -1.94 -15.89
N VAL A 163 -4.15 -2.76 -14.98
CA VAL A 163 -4.75 -4.03 -14.54
C VAL A 163 -6.11 -3.91 -13.81
N GLU A 164 -6.49 -2.71 -13.39
CA GLU A 164 -7.78 -2.43 -12.75
C GLU A 164 -8.96 -2.78 -13.65
N THR A 165 -8.86 -2.47 -14.95
CA THR A 165 -9.93 -2.66 -15.92
C THR A 165 -10.09 -4.10 -16.38
N TYR A 166 -9.10 -4.96 -16.12
CA TYR A 166 -9.08 -6.32 -16.65
C TYR A 166 -10.06 -7.21 -15.90
N GLY A 167 -11.14 -7.62 -16.57
CA GLY A 167 -12.17 -8.47 -15.97
C GLY A 167 -11.70 -9.90 -15.71
N ALA A 168 -10.71 -10.38 -16.47
CA ALA A 168 -10.25 -11.77 -16.44
C ALA A 168 -9.29 -12.11 -15.28
N MET A 169 -8.78 -11.11 -14.54
CA MET A 169 -7.82 -11.33 -13.47
C MET A 169 -8.48 -11.38 -12.09
N THR A 170 -7.94 -12.24 -11.23
CA THR A 170 -8.39 -12.32 -9.84
C THR A 170 -8.00 -11.06 -9.06
N LYS A 171 -8.72 -10.78 -7.97
CA LYS A 171 -8.39 -9.64 -7.09
C LYS A 171 -6.98 -9.72 -6.51
N LEU A 172 -6.48 -10.94 -6.24
CA LEU A 172 -5.12 -11.19 -5.73
C LEU A 172 -4.08 -10.79 -6.78
N GLU A 173 -4.18 -11.35 -8.00
CA GLU A 173 -3.27 -11.04 -9.10
C GLU A 173 -3.22 -9.53 -9.40
N LYS A 174 -4.39 -8.86 -9.38
CA LYS A 174 -4.46 -7.39 -9.54
C LYS A 174 -3.70 -6.66 -8.44
N THR A 175 -3.89 -7.06 -7.19
CA THR A 175 -3.26 -6.40 -6.04
C THR A 175 -1.74 -6.59 -6.09
N GLU A 176 -1.27 -7.82 -6.33
CA GLU A 176 0.16 -8.10 -6.48
C GLU A 176 0.79 -7.30 -7.61
N TYR A 177 0.10 -7.16 -8.74
CA TYR A 177 0.59 -6.38 -9.86
C TYR A 177 0.72 -4.89 -9.52
N ILE A 178 -0.28 -4.30 -8.84
CA ILE A 178 -0.22 -2.90 -8.41
C ILE A 178 0.88 -2.71 -7.36
N LEU A 179 1.10 -3.68 -6.45
CA LEU A 179 2.18 -3.62 -5.47
C LEU A 179 3.56 -3.58 -6.13
N GLU A 180 3.79 -4.35 -7.19
CA GLU A 180 5.03 -4.28 -7.96
C GLU A 180 5.19 -2.92 -8.67
N GLN A 181 4.09 -2.33 -9.16
CA GLN A 181 4.13 -0.96 -9.71
C GLN A 181 4.53 0.07 -8.65
N VAL A 182 3.98 -0.03 -7.44
CA VAL A 182 4.36 0.84 -6.31
C VAL A 182 5.83 0.64 -5.94
N ARG A 183 6.31 -0.61 -5.86
CA ARG A 183 7.72 -0.90 -5.55
C ARG A 183 8.69 -0.30 -6.56
N LEU A 184 8.44 -0.46 -7.86
CA LEU A 184 9.30 0.09 -8.90
C LEU A 184 9.25 1.62 -8.97
N THR A 185 8.09 2.23 -8.71
CA THR A 185 7.97 3.70 -8.66
C THR A 185 8.68 4.30 -7.45
N LEU A 186 8.65 3.60 -6.30
CA LEU A 186 9.44 3.98 -5.13
C LEU A 186 10.94 3.85 -5.39
N ALA A 187 11.38 2.77 -6.05
CA ALA A 187 12.79 2.60 -6.45
C ALA A 187 13.27 3.71 -7.41
N LYS A 188 12.37 4.19 -8.28
CA LYS A 188 12.58 5.36 -9.15
C LYS A 188 12.56 6.71 -8.39
N LYS A 189 12.13 6.72 -7.12
CA LYS A 189 11.87 7.93 -6.31
C LYS A 189 10.76 8.83 -6.86
N ASP A 190 9.81 8.28 -7.61
CA ASP A 190 8.61 9.01 -8.06
C ASP A 190 7.48 8.82 -7.05
N TYR A 191 7.55 9.60 -5.97
CA TYR A 191 6.61 9.52 -4.84
C TYR A 191 5.19 9.90 -5.24
N VAL A 192 5.00 10.92 -6.09
CA VAL A 192 3.66 11.35 -6.52
C VAL A 192 2.92 10.22 -7.22
N ARG A 193 3.60 9.51 -8.14
CA ARG A 193 3.00 8.36 -8.82
C ARG A 193 2.78 7.18 -7.87
N ALA A 194 3.71 6.91 -6.95
CA ALA A 194 3.56 5.86 -5.95
C ALA A 194 2.27 6.05 -5.12
N ASN A 195 1.95 7.29 -4.70
CA ASN A 195 0.72 7.59 -3.97
C ASN A 195 -0.55 7.36 -4.80
N ILE A 196 -0.53 7.78 -6.08
CA ILE A 196 -1.66 7.58 -6.99
C ILE A 196 -1.92 6.07 -7.19
N LEU A 197 -0.84 5.28 -7.33
CA LEU A 197 -0.91 3.82 -7.44
C LEU A 197 -1.40 3.16 -6.14
N ALA A 198 -0.92 3.60 -4.98
CA ALA A 198 -1.35 3.09 -3.69
C ALA A 198 -2.85 3.31 -3.45
N LYS A 199 -3.41 4.46 -3.87
CA LYS A 199 -4.84 4.78 -3.75
C LYS A 199 -5.75 3.88 -4.58
N LYS A 200 -5.23 3.19 -5.59
CA LYS A 200 -5.99 2.22 -6.42
C LYS A 200 -6.28 0.92 -5.67
N ILE A 201 -5.51 0.60 -4.64
CA ILE A 201 -5.76 -0.55 -3.78
C ILE A 201 -6.80 -0.15 -2.71
N LEU A 202 -7.93 -0.85 -2.70
CA LEU A 202 -8.96 -0.66 -1.69
C LEU A 202 -8.52 -1.24 -0.35
N ARG A 203 -8.58 -0.47 0.74
CA ARG A 203 -8.23 -0.96 2.09
C ARG A 203 -9.07 -2.18 2.50
N ARG A 204 -10.34 -2.24 2.08
CA ARG A 204 -11.24 -3.37 2.33
C ARG A 204 -10.76 -4.69 1.69
N THR A 205 -10.12 -4.65 0.52
CA THR A 205 -9.62 -5.89 -0.12
C THR A 205 -8.40 -6.46 0.62
N LEU A 206 -7.65 -5.62 1.34
CA LEU A 206 -6.50 -6.05 2.13
C LEU A 206 -6.88 -6.71 3.47
N GLU A 207 -8.13 -6.58 3.91
CA GLU A 207 -8.64 -7.20 5.15
C GLU A 207 -9.08 -8.66 4.96
N GLU A 208 -9.18 -9.14 3.71
CA GLU A 208 -9.53 -10.52 3.40
C GLU A 208 -8.40 -11.49 3.84
N LYS A 209 -8.76 -12.67 4.38
CA LYS A 209 -7.78 -13.63 4.95
C LYS A 209 -6.70 -14.10 3.98
N ASN A 210 -7.03 -14.21 2.69
CA ASN A 210 -6.09 -14.64 1.66
C ASN A 210 -5.06 -13.55 1.28
N PHE A 211 -5.22 -12.31 1.77
CA PHE A 211 -4.40 -11.15 1.39
C PHE A 211 -3.36 -10.76 2.45
N GLN A 212 -3.13 -11.59 3.46
CA GLN A 212 -2.24 -11.24 4.57
C GLN A 212 -0.80 -10.91 4.12
N GLU A 213 -0.22 -11.68 3.19
CA GLU A 213 1.11 -11.39 2.65
C GLU A 213 1.14 -10.11 1.81
N CYS A 214 0.13 -9.91 0.96
CA CYS A 214 -0.04 -8.69 0.16
C CYS A 214 -0.17 -7.46 1.07
N LYS A 215 -0.90 -7.59 2.18
CA LYS A 215 -1.08 -6.54 3.18
C LYS A 215 0.24 -6.13 3.82
N LEU A 216 1.08 -7.10 4.18
CA LEU A 216 2.42 -6.81 4.74
C LEU A 216 3.30 -6.07 3.72
N LYS A 217 3.36 -6.57 2.48
CA LYS A 217 4.11 -5.91 1.40
C LYS A 217 3.60 -4.48 1.16
N PHE A 218 2.28 -4.29 1.10
CA PHE A 218 1.65 -2.98 0.94
C PHE A 218 2.10 -2.00 2.03
N TYR A 219 1.97 -2.37 3.29
CA TYR A 219 2.32 -1.46 4.38
C TYR A 219 3.81 -1.20 4.49
N HIS A 220 4.69 -2.16 4.15
CA HIS A 220 6.12 -1.89 4.08
C HIS A 220 6.47 -0.84 3.02
N LEU A 221 5.86 -0.91 1.84
CA LEU A 221 6.03 0.09 0.78
C LEU A 221 5.46 1.46 1.19
N MET A 222 4.30 1.46 1.86
CA MET A 222 3.71 2.69 2.39
C MET A 222 4.57 3.32 3.49
N ILE A 223 5.19 2.52 4.35
CA ILE A 223 6.13 3.03 5.36
C ILE A 223 7.32 3.71 4.68
N GLU A 224 7.89 3.11 3.64
CA GLU A 224 8.97 3.74 2.87
C GLU A 224 8.52 5.08 2.26
N TYR A 225 7.31 5.11 1.69
CA TYR A 225 6.71 6.34 1.16
C TYR A 225 6.51 7.43 2.22
N ASP A 226 5.80 7.13 3.31
CA ASP A 226 5.45 8.11 4.34
C ASP A 226 6.65 8.52 5.19
N THR A 227 7.71 7.68 5.27
CA THR A 227 8.99 8.11 5.85
C THR A 227 9.62 9.23 5.02
N HIS A 228 9.43 9.22 3.70
CA HIS A 228 9.91 10.30 2.84
C HIS A 228 9.05 11.57 2.96
N GLU A 229 7.73 11.43 3.06
CA GLU A 229 6.84 12.58 3.26
C GLU A 229 6.85 13.15 4.69
N ASN A 230 7.49 12.48 5.65
CA ASN A 230 7.49 12.82 7.07
C ASN A 230 6.10 12.82 7.73
N ASN A 231 5.16 12.02 7.20
CA ASN A 231 3.81 11.86 7.74
C ASN A 231 3.79 10.86 8.91
N THR A 232 4.18 11.29 10.11
CA THR A 232 4.30 10.44 11.31
C THR A 232 2.97 9.80 11.75
N LEU A 233 1.84 10.45 11.52
CA LEU A 233 0.52 9.91 11.88
C LEU A 233 0.10 8.73 10.99
N GLU A 234 0.31 8.82 9.68
CA GLU A 234 0.01 7.71 8.77
C GLU A 234 1.01 6.56 8.97
N LEU A 235 2.28 6.85 9.28
CA LEU A 235 3.24 5.83 9.70
C LEU A 235 2.74 5.01 10.88
N CYS A 236 2.21 5.66 11.93
CA CYS A 236 1.59 4.94 13.04
C CYS A 236 0.44 4.04 12.55
N ARG A 237 -0.45 4.56 11.70
CA ARG A 237 -1.60 3.78 11.19
C ARG A 237 -1.15 2.55 10.41
N HIS A 238 -0.09 2.68 9.61
CA HIS A 238 0.50 1.57 8.87
C HIS A 238 1.09 0.51 9.79
N TRP A 239 1.86 0.91 10.82
CA TRP A 239 2.39 -0.03 11.82
C TRP A 239 1.28 -0.70 12.64
N MET A 240 0.23 0.04 13.00
CA MET A 240 -0.95 -0.52 13.67
C MET A 240 -1.70 -1.52 12.77
N ALA A 241 -1.81 -1.25 11.48
CA ALA A 241 -2.43 -2.16 10.53
C ALA A 241 -1.62 -3.45 10.32
N ILE A 242 -0.29 -3.36 10.36
CA ILE A 242 0.62 -4.52 10.39
C ILE A 242 0.37 -5.32 11.67
N PHE A 243 0.36 -4.67 12.83
CA PHE A 243 0.11 -5.31 14.13
C PHE A 243 -1.25 -6.02 14.20
N ASN A 244 -2.29 -5.45 13.59
CA ASN A 244 -3.62 -6.05 13.55
C ASN A 244 -3.73 -7.29 12.64
N THR A 245 -2.68 -7.65 11.90
CA THR A 245 -2.68 -8.81 11.00
C THR A 245 -2.42 -10.11 11.77
N GLU A 246 -3.28 -11.12 11.56
CA GLU A 246 -3.23 -12.40 12.31
C GLU A 246 -1.84 -13.07 12.27
N MET A 247 -1.21 -13.14 11.10
CA MET A 247 0.16 -13.69 10.90
C MET A 247 1.24 -12.99 11.74
N VAL A 248 1.06 -11.71 12.05
CA VAL A 248 2.02 -10.94 12.84
C VAL A 248 1.80 -11.16 14.32
N LYS A 249 0.54 -11.33 14.75
CA LYS A 249 0.21 -11.64 16.15
C LYS A 249 0.76 -12.99 16.60
N GLU A 250 0.88 -13.94 15.66
CA GLU A 250 1.48 -15.26 15.93
C GLU A 250 3.01 -15.20 16.12
N LYS A 251 3.70 -14.24 15.47
CA LYS A 251 5.17 -14.13 15.49
C LYS A 251 5.64 -13.11 16.51
N GLU A 252 6.26 -13.58 17.59
CA GLU A 252 6.59 -12.74 18.75
C GLU A 252 7.50 -11.55 18.43
N GLU A 253 8.49 -11.76 17.57
CA GLU A 253 9.46 -10.73 17.21
C GLU A 253 8.86 -9.62 16.34
N ILE A 254 7.91 -9.96 15.46
CA ILE A 254 7.36 -9.02 14.48
C ILE A 254 6.33 -8.11 15.14
N TRP A 255 5.48 -8.63 16.02
CA TRP A 255 4.53 -7.78 16.73
C TRP A 255 5.22 -6.86 17.75
N LYS A 256 6.30 -7.31 18.42
CA LYS A 256 7.10 -6.44 19.31
C LYS A 256 7.66 -5.26 18.53
N LYS A 257 8.35 -5.52 17.41
CA LYS A 257 8.85 -4.46 16.53
C LYS A 257 7.72 -3.55 16.07
N ALA A 258 6.63 -4.09 15.53
CA ALA A 258 5.52 -3.26 15.05
C ALA A 258 4.94 -2.34 16.15
N LEU A 259 4.86 -2.83 17.40
CA LEU A 259 4.38 -2.06 18.53
C LEU A 259 5.38 -0.97 18.95
N GLU A 260 6.67 -1.29 19.04
CA GLU A 260 7.74 -0.30 19.31
C GLU A 260 7.72 0.83 18.28
N HIS A 261 7.62 0.48 16.99
CA HIS A 261 7.56 1.47 15.91
C HIS A 261 6.27 2.30 16.00
N ALA A 262 5.11 1.67 16.23
CA ALA A 262 3.84 2.37 16.38
C ALA A 262 3.86 3.38 17.55
N THR A 263 4.37 2.97 18.72
CA THR A 263 4.45 3.86 19.89
C THR A 263 5.34 5.07 19.64
N ILE A 264 6.50 4.89 19.01
CA ILE A 264 7.41 5.99 18.65
C ILE A 264 6.71 6.97 17.70
N PHE A 265 6.05 6.48 16.65
CA PHE A 265 5.40 7.36 15.67
C PHE A 265 4.16 8.09 16.23
N VAL A 266 3.40 7.49 17.15
CA VAL A 266 2.30 8.20 17.84
C VAL A 266 2.83 9.38 18.66
N VAL A 267 3.94 9.19 19.36
CA VAL A 267 4.53 10.24 20.19
C VAL A 267 5.14 11.35 19.35
N LEU A 268 5.72 11.02 18.18
CA LEU A 268 6.26 11.99 17.23
C LEU A 268 5.16 12.79 16.49
N SER A 269 3.96 12.24 16.39
CA SER A 269 2.85 12.89 15.68
C SER A 269 2.31 14.11 16.43
N ALA A 270 1.93 15.14 15.69
CA ALA A 270 1.32 16.34 16.25
C ALA A 270 -0.02 15.99 16.92
N TYR A 271 -0.40 16.78 17.92
CA TYR A 271 -1.66 16.55 18.61
C TYR A 271 -2.84 16.78 17.69
N SER A 272 -3.71 15.77 17.65
CA SER A 272 -4.94 15.76 16.89
C SER A 272 -5.91 14.82 17.60
N ASN A 273 -7.20 15.00 17.39
CA ASN A 273 -8.22 14.07 17.89
C ASN A 273 -7.91 12.61 17.48
N LEU A 274 -7.35 12.44 16.28
CA LEU A 274 -6.93 11.14 15.75
C LEU A 274 -5.70 10.58 16.48
N GLN A 275 -4.74 11.43 16.82
CA GLN A 275 -3.54 11.05 17.58
C GLN A 275 -3.93 10.62 18.98
N HIS A 276 -4.82 11.36 19.63
CA HIS A 276 -5.31 11.04 20.98
C HIS A 276 -6.03 9.68 21.00
N ASP A 277 -6.91 9.41 20.03
CA ASP A 277 -7.59 8.12 19.90
C ASP A 277 -6.60 6.97 19.69
N LEU A 278 -5.64 7.12 18.75
CA LEU A 278 -4.60 6.11 18.52
C LEU A 278 -3.75 5.85 19.77
N LEU A 279 -3.40 6.89 20.52
CA LEU A 279 -2.63 6.79 21.74
C LEU A 279 -3.40 6.03 22.83
N GLN A 280 -4.68 6.36 23.02
CA GLN A 280 -5.54 5.65 23.97
C GLN A 280 -5.76 4.19 23.57
N ASN A 281 -5.91 3.91 22.27
CA ASN A 281 -6.06 2.54 21.77
C ASN A 281 -4.79 1.71 22.00
N LEU A 282 -3.60 2.27 21.76
CA LEU A 282 -2.33 1.61 22.10
C LEU A 282 -2.17 1.39 23.61
N ALA A 283 -2.57 2.35 24.43
CA ALA A 283 -2.45 2.26 25.88
C ALA A 283 -3.40 1.22 26.51
N ARG A 284 -4.53 0.91 25.85
CA ARG A 284 -5.48 -0.14 26.28
C ARG A 284 -5.02 -1.55 25.90
N GLU A 285 -4.07 -1.68 24.98
CA GLU A 285 -3.64 -2.96 24.47
C GLU A 285 -2.82 -3.73 25.51
N LYS A 286 -3.30 -4.90 25.92
CA LYS A 286 -2.63 -5.74 26.95
C LYS A 286 -1.22 -6.19 26.54
N LEU A 287 -0.94 -6.25 25.24
CA LEU A 287 0.36 -6.64 24.71
C LEU A 287 1.43 -5.56 24.91
N ALA A 288 1.03 -4.30 25.15
CA ALA A 288 1.96 -3.23 25.51
C ALA A 288 2.59 -3.44 26.90
N GLU A 289 1.91 -4.14 27.82
CA GLU A 289 2.45 -4.45 29.15
C GLU A 289 3.71 -5.33 29.09
N LYS A 290 3.90 -6.09 27.99
CA LYS A 290 5.11 -6.91 27.78
C LYS A 290 6.35 -6.07 27.46
N LEU A 291 6.19 -4.78 27.15
CA LEU A 291 7.25 -3.83 26.88
C LEU A 291 7.13 -2.65 27.87
N PRO A 292 7.64 -2.81 29.11
CA PRO A 292 7.39 -1.86 30.19
C PRO A 292 7.91 -0.45 29.89
N ASP A 293 9.01 -0.33 29.14
CA ASP A 293 9.60 0.97 28.77
C ASP A 293 8.66 1.76 27.86
N PHE A 294 8.14 1.15 26.80
CA PHE A 294 7.21 1.79 25.86
C PHE A 294 5.83 2.00 26.47
N ALA A 295 5.36 1.09 27.32
CA ALA A 295 4.12 1.27 28.07
C ALA A 295 4.19 2.47 29.02
N ALA A 296 5.33 2.69 29.67
CA ALA A 296 5.52 3.85 30.54
C ALA A 296 5.68 5.16 29.75
N VAL A 297 6.25 5.15 28.54
CA VAL A 297 6.18 6.32 27.63
C VAL A 297 4.71 6.62 27.29
N LEU A 298 3.95 5.63 26.83
CA LEU A 298 2.52 5.80 26.52
C LEU A 298 1.75 6.34 27.73
N LYS A 299 2.01 5.81 28.93
CA LYS A 299 1.37 6.26 30.17
C LYS A 299 1.66 7.73 30.46
N LYS A 300 2.89 8.20 30.27
CA LYS A 300 3.25 9.61 30.49
C LYS A 300 2.50 10.55 29.54
N PHE A 301 2.29 10.16 28.29
CA PHE A 301 1.53 10.95 27.33
C PHE A 301 0.00 10.79 27.45
N THR A 302 -0.52 9.70 28.04
CA THR A 302 -1.95 9.60 28.38
C THR A 302 -2.31 10.43 29.62
N THR A 303 -1.42 10.46 30.61
CA THR A 303 -1.61 11.26 31.82
C THR A 303 -1.47 12.74 31.52
N ARG A 304 -2.37 13.55 32.09
CA ARG A 304 -2.29 15.02 32.04
C ARG A 304 -1.30 15.54 33.07
N GLU A 305 -0.07 15.03 33.00
CA GLU A 305 1.02 15.38 33.89
C GLU A 305 2.19 15.94 33.08
N ILE A 306 2.98 16.80 33.73
CA ILE A 306 4.13 17.44 33.10
C ILE A 306 5.26 16.41 32.99
N ILE A 307 5.81 16.30 31.80
CA ILE A 307 6.91 15.40 31.48
C ILE A 307 8.22 16.18 31.59
N ALA A 308 9.08 15.80 32.53
CA ALA A 308 10.44 16.32 32.59
C ALA A 308 11.26 15.78 31.40
N PHE A 309 12.03 16.67 30.77
CA PHE A 309 12.98 16.32 29.71
C PHE A 309 14.41 16.56 30.23
N PRO A 310 15.36 15.60 30.12
CA PRO A 310 15.28 14.28 29.46
C PRO A 310 14.47 13.24 30.25
N MET A 311 13.84 12.31 29.54
CA MET A 311 13.09 11.20 30.13
C MET A 311 14.03 10.02 30.45
N GLU A 312 13.76 9.25 31.51
CA GLU A 312 14.55 8.04 31.86
C GLU A 312 14.60 6.99 30.72
N GLN A 313 13.62 7.00 29.83
CA GLN A 313 13.51 6.11 28.67
C GLN A 313 14.26 6.61 27.43
N ASP A 314 14.85 7.81 27.47
CA ASP A 314 15.53 8.41 26.32
C ASP A 314 16.75 7.59 25.87
N ALA A 315 17.38 6.85 26.78
CA ALA A 315 18.48 5.94 26.44
C ALA A 315 18.02 4.76 25.57
N VAL A 316 16.85 4.20 25.87
CA VAL A 316 16.24 3.08 25.13
C VAL A 316 15.73 3.58 23.78
N LEU A 317 15.08 4.75 23.75
CA LEU A 317 14.60 5.37 22.51
C LEU A 317 15.75 5.70 21.54
N LYS A 318 16.85 6.28 22.04
CA LYS A 318 18.03 6.58 21.21
C LYS A 318 18.73 5.34 20.65
N SER A 319 18.64 4.20 21.35
CA SER A 319 19.22 2.94 20.87
C SER A 319 18.41 2.29 19.73
N HIS A 320 17.17 2.74 19.51
CA HIS A 320 16.25 2.11 18.58
C HIS A 320 16.65 2.40 17.10
N PRO A 321 16.55 1.41 16.19
CA PRO A 321 17.00 1.53 14.79
C PRO A 321 16.42 2.71 14.02
N ILE A 322 15.21 3.17 14.38
CA ILE A 322 14.56 4.36 13.79
C ILE A 322 15.42 5.62 13.97
N PHE A 323 16.06 5.79 15.14
CA PHE A 323 16.87 6.99 15.43
C PHE A 323 18.33 6.87 14.96
N ASN A 324 18.76 5.69 14.52
CA ASN A 324 20.12 5.46 14.00
C ASN A 324 20.31 5.87 12.53
N HIS A 325 19.25 6.29 11.83
CA HIS A 325 19.39 6.85 10.49
C HIS A 325 20.08 8.21 10.55
N ALA A 326 21.25 8.32 9.91
CA ALA A 326 22.21 9.43 10.05
C ALA A 326 21.63 10.83 9.79
N GLU A 327 20.61 10.97 8.94
CA GLU A 327 20.02 12.27 8.57
C GLU A 327 18.68 12.53 9.29
N ARG A 328 17.77 11.54 9.32
CA ARG A 328 16.41 11.72 9.86
C ARG A 328 16.29 11.48 11.36
N GLY A 329 17.17 10.69 11.95
CA GLY A 329 17.14 10.42 13.39
C GLY A 329 17.26 11.69 14.23
N ALA A 330 18.09 12.65 13.77
CA ALA A 330 18.24 13.95 14.40
C ALA A 330 16.99 14.84 14.26
N GLU A 331 16.31 14.79 13.11
CA GLU A 331 15.05 15.52 12.89
C GLU A 331 13.92 14.96 13.75
N TRP A 332 13.78 13.63 13.81
CA TRP A 332 12.80 12.98 14.67
C TRP A 332 13.08 13.20 16.15
N TRP A 333 14.35 13.28 16.56
CA TRP A 333 14.70 13.62 17.94
C TRP A 333 14.31 15.07 18.29
N LYS A 334 14.56 16.02 17.38
CA LYS A 334 14.09 17.40 17.55
C LYS A 334 12.57 17.46 17.61
N SER A 335 11.88 16.73 16.74
CA SER A 335 10.42 16.63 16.73
C SER A 335 9.90 16.09 18.06
N LEU A 336 10.50 15.01 18.60
CA LEU A 336 10.15 14.47 19.91
C LEU A 336 10.24 15.52 21.01
N HIS A 337 11.34 16.27 21.05
CA HIS A 337 11.52 17.33 22.04
C HIS A 337 10.45 18.41 21.91
N THR A 338 10.17 18.87 20.68
CA THR A 338 9.07 19.81 20.41
C THR A 338 7.73 19.24 20.89
N ARG A 339 7.41 17.97 20.64
CA ARG A 339 6.14 17.35 21.06
C ARG A 339 6.01 17.25 22.58
N VAL A 340 7.09 16.93 23.30
CA VAL A 340 7.10 16.93 24.77
C VAL A 340 6.80 18.33 25.32
N VAL A 341 7.43 19.35 24.73
CA VAL A 341 7.21 20.76 25.09
C VAL A 341 5.76 21.17 24.84
N GLU A 342 5.20 20.82 23.69
CA GLU A 342 3.80 21.11 23.36
C GLU A 342 2.81 20.40 24.28
N HIS A 343 3.09 19.15 24.65
CA HIS A 343 2.29 18.41 25.63
C HIS A 343 2.31 19.11 26.99
N ASN A 344 3.48 19.52 27.47
CA ASN A 344 3.61 20.23 28.73
C ASN A 344 2.87 21.57 28.72
N ILE A 345 2.94 22.34 27.63
CA ILE A 345 2.20 23.60 27.49
C ILE A 345 0.68 23.34 27.51
N ARG A 346 0.21 22.28 26.86
CA ARG A 346 -1.22 21.89 26.88
C ARG A 346 -1.69 21.52 28.29
N VAL A 347 -0.91 20.72 29.02
CA VAL A 347 -1.22 20.38 30.42
C VAL A 347 -1.26 21.65 31.29
N VAL A 348 -0.31 22.56 31.11
CA VAL A 348 -0.31 23.85 31.83
C VAL A 348 -1.54 24.69 31.48
N ALA A 349 -1.95 24.74 30.20
CA ALA A 349 -3.11 25.50 29.77
C ALA A 349 -4.43 24.97 30.37
N GLU A 350 -4.53 23.67 30.65
CA GLU A 350 -5.70 23.09 31.32
C GLU A 350 -5.75 23.38 32.83
N HIS A 351 -4.59 23.49 33.48
CA HIS A 351 -4.52 23.60 34.95
C HIS A 351 -4.26 25.03 35.47
N TYR A 352 -3.74 25.94 34.64
CA TYR A 352 -3.36 27.29 35.04
C TYR A 352 -4.09 28.35 34.22
N ASP A 353 -4.75 29.28 34.89
CA ASP A 353 -5.31 30.47 34.22
C ASP A 353 -4.24 31.47 33.80
N ARG A 354 -3.26 31.69 34.70
CA ARG A 354 -2.16 32.65 34.53
C ARG A 354 -0.87 32.09 35.11
N ILE A 355 0.22 32.19 34.35
CA ILE A 355 1.55 31.74 34.77
C ILE A 355 2.61 32.77 34.38
N ARG A 356 3.64 32.92 35.22
CA ARG A 356 4.81 33.75 34.87
C ARG A 356 5.71 32.98 33.91
N LEU A 357 6.14 33.62 32.83
CA LEU A 357 6.97 33.02 31.79
C LEU A 357 8.28 32.39 32.32
N PRO A 358 9.03 33.00 33.26
CA PRO A 358 10.24 32.39 33.82
C PRO A 358 9.96 31.09 34.59
N HIS A 359 8.78 30.99 35.22
CA HIS A 359 8.38 29.79 35.94
C HIS A 359 8.04 28.66 34.95
N LEU A 360 7.29 28.99 33.89
CA LEU A 360 6.95 28.05 32.82
C LEU A 360 8.20 27.53 32.11
N ALA A 361 9.13 28.42 31.76
CA ALA A 361 10.41 28.06 31.14
C ALA A 361 11.21 27.08 32.01
N LYS A 362 11.26 27.31 33.33
CA LYS A 362 11.91 26.41 34.30
C LYS A 362 11.22 25.04 34.40
N MET A 363 9.89 24.99 34.32
CA MET A 363 9.14 23.72 34.36
C MET A 363 9.36 22.87 33.11
N ILE A 364 9.47 23.51 31.94
CA ILE A 364 9.68 22.83 30.66
C ILE A 364 11.15 22.50 30.41
N GLY A 365 12.09 23.25 31.03
CA GLY A 365 13.52 23.10 30.82
C GLY A 365 14.03 23.81 29.56
N LEU A 366 13.34 24.88 29.15
CA LEU A 366 13.68 25.69 27.96
C LEU A 366 14.06 27.13 28.34
N ALA A 367 14.68 27.83 27.39
CA ALA A 367 14.87 29.29 27.49
C ALA A 367 13.52 30.03 27.35
N GLU A 368 13.44 31.23 27.93
CA GLU A 368 12.23 32.07 27.87
C GLU A 368 11.82 32.36 26.42
N ASP A 369 12.78 32.74 25.56
CA ASP A 369 12.53 33.09 24.16
C ASP A 369 11.97 31.91 23.34
N LEU A 370 12.52 30.70 23.55
CA LEU A 370 12.05 29.48 22.88
C LEU A 370 10.65 29.11 23.34
N THR A 371 10.37 29.29 24.64
CA THR A 371 9.05 29.03 25.22
C THR A 371 8.00 29.97 24.62
N GLU A 372 8.31 31.26 24.45
CA GLU A 372 7.40 32.20 23.76
C GLU A 372 7.13 31.80 22.31
N SER A 373 8.18 31.39 21.58
CA SER A 373 8.04 30.93 20.19
C SER A 373 7.14 29.70 20.11
N SER A 374 7.33 28.71 20.98
CA SER A 374 6.51 27.48 21.00
C SER A 374 5.05 27.75 21.40
N ILE A 375 4.79 28.69 22.31
CA ILE A 375 3.41 29.10 22.62
C ILE A 375 2.79 29.79 21.40
N SER A 376 3.55 30.64 20.70
CA SER A 376 3.07 31.38 19.52
C SER A 376 2.71 30.44 18.36
N THR A 377 3.49 29.38 18.13
CA THR A 377 3.16 28.35 17.13
C THR A 377 1.88 27.61 17.51
N LEU A 378 1.75 27.20 18.79
CA LEU A 378 0.56 26.48 19.26
C LEU A 378 -0.73 27.30 19.19
N VAL A 379 -0.65 28.61 19.43
CA VAL A 379 -1.80 29.53 19.28
C VAL A 379 -2.14 29.72 17.80
N SER A 380 -1.13 29.78 16.93
CA SER A 380 -1.32 29.92 15.48
C SER A 380 -1.96 28.66 14.86
N ASP A 381 -1.64 27.49 15.40
CA ASP A 381 -2.24 26.19 15.04
C ASP A 381 -3.63 25.98 15.68
N GLU A 382 -4.17 26.99 16.38
CA GLU A 382 -5.47 26.96 17.09
C GLU A 382 -5.59 25.83 18.14
N SER A 383 -4.47 25.25 18.56
CA SER A 383 -4.45 24.12 19.50
C SER A 383 -4.71 24.54 20.95
N ILE A 384 -4.29 25.76 21.31
CA ILE A 384 -4.50 26.36 22.63
C ILE A 384 -4.84 27.84 22.49
N TYR A 385 -5.58 28.37 23.45
CA TYR A 385 -5.73 29.80 23.63
C TYR A 385 -4.68 30.30 24.62
N ALA A 386 -3.83 31.24 24.21
CA ALA A 386 -2.90 31.91 25.11
C ALA A 386 -2.65 33.35 24.69
N LYS A 387 -2.50 34.24 25.68
CA LYS A 387 -2.07 35.64 25.50
C LYS A 387 -0.82 35.90 26.32
N ILE A 388 0.21 36.46 25.69
CA ILE A 388 1.50 36.76 26.31
C ILE A 388 1.62 38.29 26.50
N ASP A 389 1.82 38.71 27.75
CA ASP A 389 2.25 40.06 28.11
C ASP A 389 3.77 40.06 28.28
N ARG A 390 4.49 40.58 27.27
CA ARG A 390 5.96 40.55 27.22
C ARG A 390 6.61 41.41 28.31
N PRO A 391 6.23 42.70 28.53
CA PRO A 391 6.79 43.50 29.63
C PRO A 391 6.56 42.90 31.01
N ALA A 392 5.35 42.37 31.28
CA ALA A 392 5.02 41.78 32.57
C ALA A 392 5.48 40.31 32.72
N LYS A 393 5.96 39.70 31.63
CA LYS A 393 6.31 38.27 31.54
C LYS A 393 5.20 37.35 32.03
N LEU A 394 3.96 37.64 31.67
CA LEU A 394 2.77 36.91 32.12
C LEU A 394 2.07 36.25 30.92
N VAL A 395 1.80 34.95 31.04
CA VAL A 395 1.02 34.18 30.07
C VAL A 395 -0.34 33.89 30.67
N SER A 396 -1.41 34.26 29.96
CA SER A 396 -2.79 33.96 30.33
C SER A 396 -3.37 32.93 29.36
N PHE A 397 -3.81 31.78 29.87
CA PHE A 397 -4.48 30.73 29.08
C PHE A 397 -6.01 30.86 29.11
N HIS A 398 -6.52 31.71 30.00
CA HIS A 398 -7.95 31.96 30.13
C HIS A 398 -8.51 32.75 28.94
N ARG A 399 -9.51 32.19 28.24
CA ARG A 399 -10.29 32.91 27.23
C ARG A 399 -11.25 33.86 27.93
N PRO A 400 -11.25 35.18 27.61
CA PRO A 400 -12.22 36.10 28.17
C PRO A 400 -13.62 35.68 27.70
N LEU A 401 -14.45 35.24 28.65
CA LEU A 401 -15.83 34.85 28.44
C LEU A 401 -16.71 36.09 28.19
N SER A 402 -17.73 35.95 27.36
CA SER A 402 -18.72 37.02 27.18
C SER A 402 -19.66 37.08 28.39
N PRO A 403 -20.30 38.24 28.68
CA PRO A 403 -21.31 38.32 29.73
C PRO A 403 -22.47 37.32 29.56
N GLU A 404 -22.81 36.98 28.32
CA GLU A 404 -23.85 35.98 27.99
C GLU A 404 -23.40 34.55 28.32
N GLU A 405 -22.14 34.20 28.04
CA GLU A 405 -21.56 32.90 28.42
C GLU A 405 -21.47 32.75 29.94
N HIS A 406 -21.13 33.82 30.66
CA HIS A 406 -21.15 33.82 32.12
C HIS A 406 -22.54 33.53 32.70
N LEU A 407 -23.58 34.19 32.17
CA LEU A 407 -24.96 33.94 32.59
C LEU A 407 -25.43 32.53 32.23
N SER A 408 -25.01 32.02 31.06
CA SER A 408 -25.35 30.66 30.62
C SER A 408 -24.71 29.60 31.50
N ASN A 409 -23.42 29.75 31.85
CA ASN A 409 -22.72 28.85 32.77
C ASN A 409 -23.37 28.88 34.16
N TRP A 410 -23.68 30.07 34.67
CA TRP A 410 -24.35 30.22 35.96
C TRP A 410 -25.75 29.57 35.97
N SER A 411 -26.51 29.71 34.88
CA SER A 411 -27.80 29.03 34.72
C SER A 411 -27.66 27.50 34.67
N ALA A 412 -26.60 26.98 34.03
CA ALA A 412 -26.29 25.56 34.01
C ALA A 412 -25.94 25.03 35.42
N ASP A 413 -25.16 25.79 36.19
CA ASP A 413 -24.80 25.45 37.57
C ASP A 413 -26.03 25.39 38.48
N ILE A 414 -26.96 26.35 38.36
CA ILE A 414 -28.24 26.32 39.11
C ILE A 414 -29.07 25.08 38.73
N SER A 415 -29.14 24.77 37.43
CA SER A 415 -29.88 23.60 36.95
C SER A 415 -29.27 22.31 37.49
N GLN A 416 -27.94 22.21 37.52
CA GLN A 416 -27.22 21.08 38.11
C GLN A 416 -27.45 20.99 39.62
N LEU A 417 -27.42 22.11 40.34
CA LEU A 417 -27.69 22.19 41.78
C LEU A 417 -29.09 21.69 42.10
N LEU A 418 -30.11 22.18 41.40
CA LEU A 418 -31.50 21.75 41.61
C LEU A 418 -31.67 20.24 41.35
N ARG A 419 -31.06 19.73 40.27
CA ARG A 419 -31.05 18.28 39.99
C ARG A 419 -30.37 17.49 41.10
N LEU A 420 -29.27 18.00 41.65
CA LEU A 420 -28.54 17.34 42.73
C LEU A 420 -29.35 17.33 44.03
N VAL A 421 -30.07 18.42 44.33
CA VAL A 421 -30.98 18.50 45.48
C VAL A 421 -32.13 17.52 45.35
N GLU A 422 -32.79 17.47 44.18
CA GLU A 422 -33.90 16.55 43.94
C GLU A 422 -33.48 15.08 44.05
N THR A 423 -32.36 14.72 43.40
CA THR A 423 -31.81 13.36 43.49
C THR A 423 -31.43 12.98 44.92
N THR A 424 -30.85 13.91 45.68
CA THR A 424 -30.54 13.69 47.10
C THR A 424 -31.81 13.52 47.93
N CYS A 425 -32.85 14.34 47.72
CA CYS A 425 -34.14 14.20 48.39
C CYS A 425 -34.79 12.83 48.11
N HIS A 426 -34.73 12.34 46.87
CA HIS A 426 -35.21 11.00 46.55
C HIS A 426 -34.42 9.90 47.27
N LEU A 427 -33.10 10.02 47.35
CA LEU A 427 -32.24 9.07 48.07
C LEU A 427 -32.56 9.07 49.58
N VAL A 428 -32.74 10.25 50.19
CA VAL A 428 -33.12 10.40 51.61
C VAL A 428 -34.50 9.77 51.86
N ASN A 429 -35.47 10.03 51.00
CA ASN A 429 -36.81 9.42 51.12
C ASN A 429 -36.76 7.89 51.01
N LYS A 430 -35.92 7.36 50.11
CA LYS A 430 -35.69 5.92 49.97
C LYS A 430 -35.03 5.34 51.23
N GLU A 431 -34.05 6.03 51.80
CA GLU A 431 -33.37 5.62 53.04
C GLU A 431 -34.32 5.62 54.25
N ASN A 432 -35.13 6.68 54.41
CA ASN A 432 -36.15 6.78 55.45
C ASN A 432 -37.17 5.64 55.37
N MET A 433 -37.58 5.24 54.16
CA MET A 433 -38.49 4.10 53.95
C MET A 433 -37.87 2.76 54.37
N ILE A 434 -36.56 2.59 54.23
CA ILE A 434 -35.83 1.35 54.56
C ILE A 434 -35.56 1.27 56.06
N HIS A 435 -35.08 2.36 56.66
CA HIS A 435 -34.63 2.38 58.06
C HIS A 435 -35.75 2.71 59.07
N LYS A 436 -36.93 3.14 58.61
CA LYS A 436 -38.13 3.42 59.43
C LYS A 436 -37.80 4.07 60.79
N ILE A 437 -37.12 5.21 60.75
CA ILE A 437 -37.18 6.20 61.84
C ILE A 437 -38.42 7.05 61.62
#